data_AF-A0A2E8KQF9-F1
#
_entry.id   AF-A0A2E8KQF9-F1
#
_cell.length_a   1.000
_cell.length_b   1.000
_cell.length_c   1.000
_cell.angle_alpha   90.00
_cell.angle_beta   90.00
_cell.angle_gamma   90.00
#
_symmetry.space_group_name_H-M   'P 1'
#
loop_
_entity.id
_entity.type
_entity.pdbx_description
1 polymer ?
#
loop_
_entity_poly.entity_id
_entity_poly.type
_entity_poly.pdbx_seq_one_letter_code
_entity_poly.pdbx_strand_id
1 'polypeptide(L)'
;MNRRDFLNFLGKGFLVTSFSPLILKGVEKINNKPVLSSTIFPSKLDEVVLHNDLNYELLVTWGEKISSKDRFGFNNDYIGFIKGKNRSEGYLWVNHEYVHPLFFSSKPAEKKTLSDIKKEMYNVGGSFFKIKLKRGNWQIDLSADENKRVSALDKIPFDDQIIIQGSNTTVGTLANCSGHITPWNTVLTCEENYDMFYGERDRKNGKIVYPSYTLGWEKHFPFPPEHYGWVVEIDPFTNKKRKLISLGRCAHECAHLKELDDGRLVVYTGDDIDNGCIYKFVSKNPKDLTTGKLYVASLELKKWIPVDYDQHKILQENFESQLEVLTYLREASKLIGGTELDRPEDIDIDPLEQGVYIALTNNYLKNNFHGSILKIVENGNKHDSENFEFEYLVSGGEDTGFSCPD
;
A
#
# COMPACT_ATOMS: atom_id res chain seq x y z
N MET A 1 -21.93 41.31 44.56
CA MET A 1 -20.47 41.53 44.52
C MET A 1 -20.21 42.65 43.51
N ASN A 2 -19.60 43.77 43.94
CA ASN A 2 -19.44 44.97 43.12
C ASN A 2 -18.22 44.79 42.18
N ARG A 3 -18.28 45.35 40.97
CA ARG A 3 -17.19 45.43 39.97
C ARG A 3 -15.83 45.88 40.56
N ARG A 4 -15.85 46.63 41.67
CA ARG A 4 -14.67 47.09 42.41
C ARG A 4 -14.01 45.99 43.27
N ASP A 5 -14.76 44.98 43.70
CA ASP A 5 -14.24 43.82 44.46
C ASP A 5 -13.56 42.80 43.54
N PHE A 6 -14.08 42.64 42.32
CA PHE A 6 -13.51 41.74 41.31
C PHE A 6 -12.14 42.20 40.79
N LEU A 7 -11.93 43.52 40.67
CA LEU A 7 -10.65 44.08 40.21
C LEU A 7 -9.56 44.02 41.29
N ASN A 8 -9.92 44.02 42.58
CA ASN A 8 -8.96 43.80 43.67
C ASN A 8 -8.49 42.34 43.76
N PHE A 9 -9.31 41.38 43.34
CA PHE A 9 -8.93 39.97 43.28
C PHE A 9 -7.89 39.69 42.19
N LEU A 10 -7.93 40.40 41.07
CA LEU A 10 -6.98 40.25 39.95
C LEU A 10 -5.65 41.02 40.17
N GLY A 11 -5.63 42.03 41.04
CA GLY A 11 -4.49 42.95 41.17
C GLY A 11 -3.39 42.57 42.16
N LYS A 12 -3.54 41.50 42.94
CA LYS A 12 -2.56 41.10 43.97
C LYS A 12 -2.33 39.60 43.97
N GLY A 13 -1.39 39.16 43.15
CA GLY A 13 -0.92 37.78 43.17
C GLY A 13 0.18 37.49 42.15
N PHE A 14 1.33 38.15 42.27
CA PHE A 14 2.56 37.65 41.65
C PHE A 14 3.54 37.19 42.74
N LEU A 15 4.15 36.03 42.46
CA LEU A 15 5.43 35.49 42.93
C LEU A 15 5.50 34.78 44.29
N VAL A 16 5.31 33.45 44.24
CA VAL A 16 6.29 32.52 44.81
C VAL A 16 6.63 31.47 43.74
N THR A 17 7.83 31.58 43.19
CA THR A 17 8.44 30.59 42.29
C THR A 17 8.87 29.38 43.11
N SER A 18 8.19 28.24 42.94
CA SER A 18 8.73 26.92 43.26
C SER A 18 9.10 26.23 41.95
N PHE A 19 10.40 25.99 41.78
CA PHE A 19 10.95 25.19 40.70
C PHE A 19 10.39 23.76 40.77
N SER A 20 9.64 23.36 39.75
CA SER A 20 9.37 21.96 39.44
C SER A 20 9.40 21.80 37.92
N PRO A 21 10.23 20.91 37.35
CA PRO A 21 10.31 20.73 35.91
C PRO A 21 9.15 19.85 35.47
N LEU A 22 7.93 20.39 35.45
CA LEU A 22 6.89 19.83 34.61
C LEU A 22 7.18 20.28 33.18
N ILE A 23 7.78 19.39 32.41
CA ILE A 23 7.85 19.48 30.95
C ILE A 23 6.40 19.37 30.45
N LEU A 24 5.67 20.49 30.46
CA LEU A 24 4.55 20.68 29.55
C LEU A 24 5.16 20.74 28.15
N LYS A 25 5.11 19.62 27.42
CA LYS A 25 5.16 19.67 25.97
C LYS A 25 4.00 20.55 25.53
N GLY A 26 4.29 21.82 25.25
CA GLY A 26 3.37 22.68 24.53
C GLY A 26 3.04 21.98 23.23
N VAL A 27 1.80 21.55 23.08
CA VAL A 27 1.25 21.27 21.76
C VAL A 27 1.13 22.65 21.13
N GLU A 28 2.17 23.08 20.41
CA GLU A 28 1.98 24.10 19.40
C GLU A 28 0.92 23.54 18.45
N LYS A 29 -0.28 24.14 18.48
CA LYS A 29 -1.20 24.03 17.36
C LYS A 29 -0.43 24.59 16.16
N ILE A 30 0.14 23.69 15.38
CA ILE A 30 0.72 24.02 14.09
C ILE A 30 -0.45 24.52 13.25
N ASN A 31 -0.65 25.85 13.22
CA ASN A 31 -1.49 26.52 12.24
C ASN A 31 -0.76 26.46 10.89
N ASN A 32 -0.59 25.26 10.34
CA ASN A 32 -0.20 25.08 8.96
C ASN A 32 -1.44 25.37 8.10
N LYS A 33 -1.73 26.65 7.88
CA LYS A 33 -2.32 26.97 6.57
C LYS A 33 -1.21 26.67 5.57
N PRO A 34 -1.40 25.76 4.58
CA PRO A 34 -0.46 25.68 3.50
C PRO A 34 -0.51 27.03 2.76
N VAL A 35 0.50 27.87 2.99
CA VAL A 35 0.66 29.15 2.29
C VAL A 35 1.32 28.83 0.96
N LEU A 36 0.58 28.17 0.06
CA LEU A 36 0.85 28.33 -1.37
C LEU A 36 0.03 29.54 -1.81
N SER A 37 0.72 30.61 -2.20
CA SER A 37 0.09 31.90 -2.51
C SER A 37 -0.78 31.87 -3.77
N SER A 38 -0.69 30.80 -4.57
CA SER A 38 -1.41 30.63 -5.82
C SER A 38 -1.64 29.17 -6.17
N THR A 39 -2.79 28.88 -6.78
CA THR A 39 -3.12 27.58 -7.38
C THR A 39 -2.33 27.38 -8.67
N ILE A 40 -1.84 26.17 -8.92
CA ILE A 40 -1.32 25.76 -10.23
C ILE A 40 -2.47 25.24 -11.11
N PHE A 41 -2.43 25.49 -12.41
CA PHE A 41 -3.46 25.01 -13.34
C PHE A 41 -2.98 23.77 -14.09
N PRO A 42 -3.88 22.88 -14.52
CA PRO A 42 -3.54 21.76 -15.39
C PRO A 42 -2.74 22.22 -16.62
N SER A 43 -1.70 21.47 -16.96
CA SER A 43 -0.81 21.73 -18.09
C SER A 43 -0.85 20.57 -19.07
N LYS A 44 -0.61 20.85 -20.36
CA LYS A 44 -0.42 19.83 -21.41
C LYS A 44 1.05 19.69 -21.82
N LEU A 45 1.96 20.35 -21.09
CA LEU A 45 3.39 20.24 -21.32
C LEU A 45 3.88 18.88 -20.82
N ASP A 46 4.84 18.31 -21.54
CA ASP A 46 5.56 17.10 -21.14
C ASP A 46 6.69 17.46 -20.14
N GLU A 47 6.33 18.15 -19.07
CA GLU A 47 7.23 18.69 -18.05
C GLU A 47 6.57 18.66 -16.67
N VAL A 48 7.38 18.52 -15.60
CA VAL A 48 6.88 18.66 -14.23
C VAL A 48 6.69 20.15 -13.91
N VAL A 49 5.43 20.59 -13.89
CA VAL A 49 5.06 21.97 -13.55
C VAL A 49 4.82 22.09 -12.04
N LEU A 50 5.60 22.93 -11.37
CA LEU A 50 5.51 23.17 -9.93
C LEU A 50 5.09 24.61 -9.61
N HIS A 51 4.67 24.84 -8.36
CA HIS A 51 4.56 26.20 -7.82
C HIS A 51 5.95 26.87 -7.81
N ASN A 52 6.00 28.20 -7.96
CA ASN A 52 7.25 28.97 -8.06
C ASN A 52 8.22 28.81 -6.87
N ASP A 53 7.72 28.35 -5.73
CA ASP A 53 8.51 28.13 -4.51
C ASP A 53 9.09 26.71 -4.39
N LEU A 54 8.78 25.84 -5.36
CA LEU A 54 9.21 24.45 -5.38
C LEU A 54 10.15 24.20 -6.57
N ASN A 55 11.07 23.27 -6.39
CA ASN A 55 11.91 22.73 -7.44
C ASN A 55 11.90 21.19 -7.37
N TYR A 56 12.35 20.55 -8.44
CA TYR A 56 12.60 19.12 -8.46
C TYR A 56 13.97 18.83 -9.04
N GLU A 57 14.53 17.69 -8.66
CA GLU A 57 15.72 17.14 -9.26
C GLU A 57 15.48 15.66 -9.57
N LEU A 58 15.96 15.21 -10.73
CA LEU A 58 15.89 13.81 -11.11
C LEU A 58 16.91 13.00 -10.31
N LEU A 59 16.44 12.04 -9.51
CA LEU A 59 17.31 11.21 -8.68
C LEU A 59 17.87 9.99 -9.44
N VAL A 60 17.00 9.28 -10.17
CA VAL A 60 17.32 8.05 -10.90
C VAL A 60 16.24 7.77 -11.95
N THR A 61 16.62 7.19 -13.09
CA THR A 61 15.68 6.69 -14.10
C THR A 61 15.84 5.21 -14.36
N TRP A 62 14.83 4.60 -14.99
CA TRP A 62 14.89 3.21 -15.46
C TRP A 62 16.22 2.88 -16.16
N GLY A 63 16.81 1.76 -15.77
CA GLY A 63 18.03 1.24 -16.38
C GLY A 63 19.31 1.90 -15.87
N GLU A 64 19.26 2.98 -15.09
CA GLU A 64 20.43 3.53 -14.42
C GLU A 64 20.93 2.59 -13.32
N LYS A 65 22.23 2.68 -13.02
CA LYS A 65 22.84 1.83 -12.00
C LYS A 65 22.37 2.25 -10.62
N ILE A 66 21.98 1.27 -9.81
CA ILE A 66 21.79 1.45 -8.37
C ILE A 66 22.92 0.79 -7.58
N SER A 67 23.63 -0.17 -8.18
CA SER A 67 24.84 -0.79 -7.63
C SER A 67 25.79 -1.21 -8.76
N SER A 68 26.86 -1.93 -8.42
CA SER A 68 27.74 -2.55 -9.41
C SER A 68 27.08 -3.70 -10.18
N LYS A 69 26.02 -4.29 -9.63
CA LYS A 69 25.33 -5.48 -10.16
C LYS A 69 23.93 -5.18 -10.68
N ASP A 70 23.29 -4.15 -10.13
CA ASP A 70 21.87 -3.90 -10.34
C ASP A 70 21.56 -2.54 -10.97
N ARG A 71 20.44 -2.53 -11.68
CA ARG A 71 19.85 -1.34 -12.32
C ARG A 71 18.43 -1.11 -11.84
N PHE A 72 18.04 0.16 -11.78
CA PHE A 72 16.70 0.59 -11.41
C PHE A 72 15.67 -0.01 -12.39
N GLY A 73 14.56 -0.51 -11.85
CA GLY A 73 13.52 -1.20 -12.61
C GLY A 73 12.66 -0.26 -13.45
N PHE A 74 11.61 -0.81 -14.06
CA PHE A 74 10.72 -0.10 -14.98
C PHE A 74 9.42 0.29 -14.29
N ASN A 75 8.82 1.41 -14.70
CA ASN A 75 7.56 1.94 -14.16
C ASN A 75 7.58 1.95 -12.64
N ASN A 76 8.38 2.87 -12.10
CA ASN A 76 8.46 3.04 -10.67
C ASN A 76 7.11 3.48 -10.12
N ASP A 77 6.78 2.92 -8.97
CA ASP A 77 5.57 3.22 -8.23
C ASP A 77 5.97 3.63 -6.79
N TYR A 78 5.28 3.12 -5.77
CA TYR A 78 5.46 3.49 -4.37
C TYR A 78 6.91 3.63 -3.93
N ILE A 79 7.15 4.74 -3.22
CA ILE A 79 8.44 5.13 -2.70
C ILE A 79 8.38 5.12 -1.17
N GLY A 80 9.07 4.15 -0.57
CA GLY A 80 9.25 4.06 0.87
C GLY A 80 10.58 4.67 1.31
N PHE A 81 10.55 5.61 2.27
CA PHE A 81 11.76 6.20 2.84
C PHE A 81 12.11 5.59 4.20
N ILE A 82 13.33 5.06 4.32
CA ILE A 82 13.91 4.59 5.59
C ILE A 82 15.02 5.56 6.02
N LYS A 83 14.93 6.04 7.26
CA LYS A 83 15.90 6.99 7.83
C LYS A 83 17.30 6.37 7.89
N GLY A 84 18.30 7.14 7.43
CA GLY A 84 19.70 6.76 7.57
C GLY A 84 20.29 7.15 8.93
N LYS A 85 21.61 7.03 9.04
CA LYS A 85 22.34 7.31 10.29
C LYS A 85 22.25 8.77 10.75
N ASN A 86 21.99 9.70 9.83
CA ASN A 86 21.88 11.13 10.09
C ASN A 86 20.98 11.78 9.03
N ARG A 87 20.76 13.10 9.15
CA ARG A 87 19.87 13.88 8.27
C ARG A 87 20.31 13.97 6.81
N SER A 88 21.53 13.56 6.49
CA SER A 88 22.11 13.59 5.14
C SER A 88 22.21 12.19 4.53
N GLU A 89 21.62 11.18 5.16
CA GLU A 89 21.58 9.81 4.66
C GLU A 89 20.17 9.23 4.78
N GLY A 90 19.78 8.41 3.82
CA GLY A 90 18.54 7.66 3.84
C GLY A 90 18.63 6.44 2.93
N TYR A 91 17.58 5.65 2.94
CA TYR A 91 17.39 4.55 2.01
C TYR A 91 16.02 4.71 1.35
N LEU A 92 15.94 4.39 0.06
CA LEU A 92 14.69 4.31 -0.66
C LEU A 92 14.42 2.86 -1.01
N TRP A 93 13.20 2.44 -0.75
CA TRP A 93 12.55 1.36 -1.47
C TRP A 93 11.69 1.98 -2.57
N VAL A 94 11.75 1.44 -3.77
CA VAL A 94 10.90 1.87 -4.89
C VAL A 94 10.32 0.65 -5.59
N ASN A 95 9.00 0.54 -5.63
CA ASN A 95 8.28 -0.48 -6.37
C ASN A 95 8.47 -0.33 -7.89
N HIS A 96 8.32 -1.42 -8.64
CA HIS A 96 8.35 -1.49 -10.10
C HIS A 96 7.20 -2.38 -10.54
N GLU A 97 6.13 -1.73 -11.00
CA GLU A 97 4.80 -2.33 -11.06
C GLU A 97 4.66 -3.27 -12.26
N TYR A 98 4.84 -2.73 -13.47
CA TYR A 98 4.66 -3.47 -14.71
C TYR A 98 5.79 -3.25 -15.71
N VAL A 99 5.76 -4.04 -16.79
CA VAL A 99 6.60 -3.87 -17.97
C VAL A 99 5.73 -3.64 -19.19
N HIS A 100 6.26 -2.91 -20.17
CA HIS A 100 5.60 -2.80 -21.46
C HIS A 100 6.42 -3.54 -22.54
N PRO A 101 5.88 -4.59 -23.19
CA PRO A 101 6.63 -5.48 -24.10
C PRO A 101 7.43 -4.77 -25.20
N LEU A 102 6.95 -3.62 -25.67
CA LEU A 102 7.62 -2.76 -26.66
C LEU A 102 9.08 -2.43 -26.28
N PHE A 103 9.39 -2.32 -24.99
CA PHE A 103 10.72 -1.94 -24.50
C PHE A 103 11.63 -3.13 -24.16
N PHE A 104 11.11 -4.37 -24.11
CA PHE A 104 11.84 -5.52 -23.57
C PHE A 104 11.95 -6.72 -24.51
N SER A 105 10.83 -7.14 -25.12
CA SER A 105 10.70 -8.52 -25.60
C SER A 105 10.41 -8.65 -27.08
N SER A 106 9.58 -7.76 -27.64
CA SER A 106 9.10 -7.92 -29.02
C SER A 106 8.21 -6.76 -29.44
N LYS A 107 8.22 -6.45 -30.75
CA LYS A 107 7.14 -5.64 -31.35
C LYS A 107 5.79 -6.37 -31.15
N PRO A 108 4.66 -5.65 -31.12
CA PRO A 108 3.34 -6.28 -31.09
C PRO A 108 3.26 -7.37 -32.18
N ALA A 109 2.97 -8.63 -31.78
CA ALA A 109 2.85 -9.86 -32.58
C ALA A 109 4.05 -10.84 -32.65
N GLU A 110 5.23 -10.58 -32.09
CA GLU A 110 6.32 -11.58 -32.06
C GLU A 110 6.31 -12.43 -30.78
N LYS A 111 6.62 -13.74 -30.91
CA LYS A 111 6.73 -14.67 -29.78
C LYS A 111 7.92 -14.31 -28.90
N LYS A 112 7.69 -14.09 -27.59
CA LYS A 112 8.74 -13.82 -26.60
C LYS A 112 9.63 -15.04 -26.38
N THR A 113 10.94 -14.83 -26.32
CA THR A 113 11.90 -15.87 -25.91
C THR A 113 11.97 -15.97 -24.38
N LEU A 114 12.55 -17.07 -23.88
CA LEU A 114 12.86 -17.21 -22.46
C LEU A 114 13.75 -16.07 -21.93
N SER A 115 14.68 -15.57 -22.76
CA SER A 115 15.55 -14.46 -22.36
C SER A 115 14.77 -13.16 -22.21
N ASP A 116 13.75 -12.94 -23.03
CA ASP A 116 12.95 -11.73 -22.98
C ASP A 116 12.10 -11.71 -21.72
N ILE A 117 11.43 -12.83 -21.41
CA ILE A 117 10.65 -12.95 -20.18
C ILE A 117 11.54 -12.79 -18.95
N LYS A 118 12.76 -13.34 -18.95
CA LYS A 118 13.70 -13.10 -17.84
C LYS A 118 14.09 -11.63 -17.69
N LYS A 119 14.20 -10.86 -18.78
CA LYS A 119 14.42 -9.40 -18.70
C LYS A 119 13.20 -8.71 -18.11
N GLU A 120 12.00 -9.09 -18.53
CA GLU A 120 10.75 -8.56 -17.97
C GLU A 120 10.65 -8.86 -16.47
N MET A 121 10.88 -10.11 -16.06
CA MET A 121 10.91 -10.54 -14.66
C MET A 121 11.97 -9.81 -13.82
N TYR A 122 13.08 -9.39 -14.43
CA TYR A 122 14.08 -8.58 -13.76
C TYR A 122 13.63 -7.12 -13.58
N ASN A 123 12.69 -6.60 -14.36
CA ASN A 123 12.34 -5.17 -14.34
C ASN A 123 11.17 -4.82 -13.42
N VAL A 124 10.37 -5.79 -12.99
CA VAL A 124 9.35 -5.61 -11.93
C VAL A 124 9.90 -5.95 -10.54
N GLY A 125 9.14 -5.69 -9.47
CA GLY A 125 9.57 -5.94 -8.09
C GLY A 125 9.84 -4.66 -7.33
N GLY A 126 11.05 -4.55 -6.76
CA GLY A 126 11.51 -3.41 -6.01
C GLY A 126 12.99 -3.09 -6.22
N SER A 127 13.35 -1.82 -6.05
CA SER A 127 14.72 -1.34 -5.94
C SER A 127 14.95 -0.81 -4.53
N PHE A 128 15.99 -1.32 -3.86
CA PHE A 128 16.44 -0.80 -2.58
C PHE A 128 17.82 -0.17 -2.75
N PHE A 129 17.99 1.08 -2.34
CA PHE A 129 19.29 1.74 -2.42
C PHE A 129 19.45 2.86 -1.40
N LYS A 130 20.70 3.09 -1.00
CA LYS A 130 21.10 4.18 -0.14
C LYS A 130 21.20 5.48 -0.93
N ILE A 131 20.73 6.57 -0.33
CA ILE A 131 20.90 7.94 -0.82
C ILE A 131 21.68 8.79 0.18
N LYS A 132 22.44 9.75 -0.34
CA LYS A 132 23.22 10.72 0.44
C LYS A 132 22.99 12.13 -0.09
N LEU A 133 22.82 13.07 0.82
CA LEU A 133 22.77 14.49 0.50
C LEU A 133 24.19 15.02 0.31
N LYS A 134 24.53 15.47 -0.90
CA LYS A 134 25.81 16.10 -1.22
C LYS A 134 25.59 17.45 -1.86
N ARG A 135 26.16 18.50 -1.25
CA ARG A 135 26.07 19.90 -1.74
C ARG A 135 24.64 20.37 -2.01
N GLY A 136 23.68 19.91 -1.21
CA GLY A 136 22.27 20.26 -1.34
C GLY A 136 21.41 19.26 -2.10
N ASN A 137 22.03 18.29 -2.80
CA ASN A 137 21.31 17.40 -3.71
C ASN A 137 21.40 15.95 -3.26
N TRP A 138 20.28 15.23 -3.34
CA TRP A 138 20.26 13.81 -3.04
C TRP A 138 20.83 13.02 -4.21
N GLN A 139 21.70 12.05 -3.91
CA GLN A 139 22.27 11.16 -4.91
C GLN A 139 22.36 9.74 -4.37
N ILE A 140 22.26 8.76 -5.27
CA ILE A 140 22.49 7.35 -4.92
C ILE A 140 23.93 7.16 -4.46
N ASP A 141 24.11 6.44 -3.36
CA ASP A 141 25.41 5.95 -2.93
C ASP A 141 25.68 4.59 -3.57
N LEU A 142 26.25 4.60 -4.78
CA LEU A 142 26.58 3.38 -5.54
C LEU A 142 27.61 2.47 -4.85
N SER A 143 28.27 2.95 -3.79
CA SER A 143 29.22 2.17 -3.00
C SER A 143 28.58 1.39 -1.85
N ALA A 144 27.29 1.60 -1.59
CA ALA A 144 26.57 0.87 -0.55
C ALA A 144 26.30 -0.58 -0.97
N ASP A 145 26.81 -1.52 -0.19
CA ASP A 145 26.70 -2.96 -0.44
C ASP A 145 25.26 -3.47 -0.34
N GLU A 146 24.39 -2.75 0.38
CA GLU A 146 22.99 -3.10 0.55
C GLU A 146 22.13 -2.82 -0.69
N ASN A 147 22.63 -2.01 -1.65
CA ASN A 147 21.88 -1.63 -2.84
C ASN A 147 21.61 -2.85 -3.74
N LYS A 148 20.34 -3.13 -4.01
CA LYS A 148 19.92 -4.33 -4.73
C LYS A 148 18.55 -4.21 -5.35
N ARG A 149 18.26 -5.13 -6.27
CA ARG A 149 16.91 -5.45 -6.69
C ARG A 149 16.32 -6.60 -5.88
N VAL A 150 15.01 -6.57 -5.72
CA VAL A 150 14.18 -7.75 -5.50
C VAL A 150 13.24 -7.80 -6.70
N SER A 151 13.17 -8.90 -7.42
CA SER A 151 12.44 -8.95 -8.68
C SER A 151 11.56 -10.21 -8.78
N ALA A 152 10.87 -10.36 -9.91
CA ALA A 152 10.13 -11.57 -10.19
C ALA A 152 11.01 -12.82 -10.41
N LEU A 153 12.33 -12.74 -10.18
CA LEU A 153 13.28 -13.86 -10.24
C LEU A 153 13.65 -14.41 -8.85
N ASP A 154 13.30 -13.69 -7.78
CA ASP A 154 13.66 -14.07 -6.42
C ASP A 154 12.86 -15.27 -5.91
N LYS A 155 13.45 -16.11 -5.06
CA LYS A 155 12.70 -17.15 -4.37
C LYS A 155 12.05 -16.56 -3.11
N ILE A 156 10.72 -16.58 -3.00
CA ILE A 156 9.97 -15.96 -1.88
C ILE A 156 9.05 -16.98 -1.21
N PRO A 157 9.30 -17.38 0.05
CA PRO A 157 8.43 -18.31 0.76
C PRO A 157 7.08 -17.66 1.10
N PHE A 158 6.04 -18.49 1.24
CA PHE A 158 4.87 -18.08 2.00
C PHE A 158 5.22 -18.06 3.49
N ASP A 159 4.59 -17.19 4.25
CA ASP A 159 4.75 -17.19 5.71
C ASP A 159 4.33 -18.54 6.32
N ASP A 160 4.92 -18.86 7.47
CA ASP A 160 4.70 -20.10 8.22
C ASP A 160 4.81 -21.41 7.42
N GLN A 161 5.52 -21.38 6.28
CA GLN A 161 5.68 -22.50 5.34
C GLN A 161 4.35 -23.04 4.79
N ILE A 162 3.33 -22.20 4.72
CA ILE A 162 2.02 -22.53 4.14
C ILE A 162 2.20 -23.05 2.71
N ILE A 163 1.49 -24.12 2.36
CA ILE A 163 1.55 -24.74 1.03
C ILE A 163 0.37 -24.25 0.19
N ILE A 164 0.65 -23.54 -0.90
CA ILE A 164 -0.35 -23.11 -1.89
C ILE A 164 0.00 -23.74 -3.23
N GLN A 165 -0.97 -24.42 -3.84
CA GLN A 165 -0.80 -25.13 -5.11
C GLN A 165 0.44 -26.05 -5.11
N GLY A 166 0.63 -26.79 -4.02
CA GLY A 166 1.70 -27.78 -3.87
C GLY A 166 3.09 -27.24 -3.55
N SER A 167 3.24 -25.93 -3.30
CA SER A 167 4.52 -25.33 -2.94
C SER A 167 4.41 -24.41 -1.72
N ASN A 168 5.42 -24.43 -0.84
CA ASN A 168 5.57 -23.45 0.24
C ASN A 168 6.38 -22.21 -0.16
N THR A 169 6.76 -22.14 -1.45
CA THR A 169 7.61 -21.09 -1.98
C THR A 169 7.18 -20.71 -3.39
N THR A 170 7.28 -19.42 -3.69
CA THR A 170 7.00 -18.83 -4.99
C THR A 170 8.28 -18.33 -5.65
N VAL A 171 8.19 -18.00 -6.94
CA VAL A 171 9.24 -17.29 -7.67
C VAL A 171 8.71 -15.89 -7.98
N GLY A 172 9.29 -14.93 -7.30
CA GLY A 172 9.14 -13.52 -7.59
C GLY A 172 8.09 -12.79 -6.78
N THR A 173 8.20 -11.47 -6.87
CA THR A 173 7.08 -10.55 -6.69
C THR A 173 6.99 -9.64 -7.91
N LEU A 174 5.77 -9.27 -8.29
CA LEU A 174 5.41 -8.58 -9.54
C LEU A 174 4.13 -7.77 -9.33
N ALA A 175 3.77 -6.91 -10.28
CA ALA A 175 2.62 -6.01 -10.13
C ALA A 175 2.69 -5.23 -8.81
N ASN A 176 3.91 -4.83 -8.43
CA ASN A 176 4.16 -4.14 -7.17
C ASN A 176 3.67 -2.70 -7.29
N CYS A 177 2.45 -2.43 -6.82
CA CYS A 177 1.79 -1.12 -6.93
C CYS A 177 2.24 -0.20 -5.78
N SER A 178 1.45 -0.12 -4.71
CA SER A 178 1.73 0.70 -3.53
C SER A 178 2.38 -0.11 -2.37
N GLY A 179 2.43 0.45 -1.17
CA GLY A 179 3.08 -0.21 -0.03
C GLY A 179 3.17 0.60 1.27
N HIS A 180 3.98 0.10 2.21
CA HIS A 180 4.25 0.79 3.48
C HIS A 180 5.61 0.39 4.08
N ILE A 181 6.26 1.29 4.83
CA ILE A 181 7.46 0.98 5.63
C ILE A 181 7.06 0.68 7.06
N THR A 182 7.37 -0.52 7.55
CA THR A 182 7.04 -0.91 8.92
C THR A 182 7.90 -0.18 9.96
N PRO A 183 7.46 -0.10 11.24
CA PRO A 183 8.27 0.46 12.33
C PRO A 183 9.64 -0.21 12.54
N TRP A 184 9.85 -1.43 12.02
CA TRP A 184 11.12 -2.14 12.06
C TRP A 184 11.88 -2.12 10.73
N ASN A 185 11.55 -1.18 9.83
CA ASN A 185 12.21 -0.92 8.55
C ASN A 185 12.17 -2.09 7.56
N THR A 186 11.16 -2.94 7.66
CA THR A 186 10.77 -3.81 6.53
C THR A 186 9.83 -3.05 5.61
N VAL A 187 9.72 -3.54 4.39
CA VAL A 187 8.84 -3.01 3.35
C VAL A 187 7.66 -3.97 3.22
N LEU A 188 6.45 -3.42 3.21
CA LEU A 188 5.27 -4.09 2.66
C LEU A 188 5.10 -3.58 1.23
N THR A 189 5.16 -4.48 0.24
CA THR A 189 4.89 -4.19 -1.16
C THR A 189 3.71 -5.05 -1.62
N CYS A 190 2.84 -4.50 -2.45
CA CYS A 190 1.55 -5.10 -2.75
C CYS A 190 1.49 -5.59 -4.19
N GLU A 191 1.12 -6.87 -4.38
CA GLU A 191 0.89 -7.43 -5.71
C GLU A 191 -0.56 -7.16 -6.12
N GLU A 192 -0.73 -6.39 -7.20
CA GLU A 192 -2.00 -5.77 -7.57
C GLU A 192 -2.57 -6.44 -8.83
N ASN A 193 -2.26 -5.92 -10.02
CA ASN A 193 -2.63 -6.53 -11.32
C ASN A 193 -1.79 -7.79 -11.71
N TYR A 194 -1.69 -8.77 -10.81
CA TYR A 194 -0.89 -9.99 -11.00
C TYR A 194 -1.40 -10.90 -12.13
N ASP A 195 -2.68 -10.82 -12.46
CA ASP A 195 -3.33 -11.61 -13.51
C ASP A 195 -2.82 -11.22 -14.91
N MET A 196 -2.31 -10.00 -15.10
CA MET A 196 -1.63 -9.62 -16.34
C MET A 196 -0.42 -10.51 -16.66
N PHE A 197 0.19 -11.12 -15.63
CA PHE A 197 1.41 -11.92 -15.74
C PHE A 197 1.12 -13.41 -15.86
N TYR A 198 0.25 -13.95 -15.00
CA TYR A 198 -0.03 -15.38 -14.90
C TYR A 198 -1.50 -15.77 -15.15
N GLY A 199 -2.36 -14.79 -15.36
CA GLY A 199 -3.80 -14.96 -15.46
C GLY A 199 -4.47 -15.21 -14.11
N GLU A 200 -5.74 -15.59 -14.15
CA GLU A 200 -6.53 -15.98 -12.97
C GLU A 200 -7.43 -17.18 -13.29
N ARG A 201 -7.65 -18.05 -12.30
CA ARG A 201 -8.43 -19.29 -12.42
C ARG A 201 -9.79 -19.20 -11.75
N ASP A 202 -10.75 -19.89 -12.34
CA ASP A 202 -11.99 -20.25 -11.65
C ASP A 202 -11.69 -21.29 -10.57
N ARG A 203 -12.03 -20.97 -9.33
CA ARG A 203 -11.80 -21.85 -8.16
C ARG A 203 -12.42 -23.23 -8.33
N LYS A 204 -13.66 -23.31 -8.84
CA LYS A 204 -14.48 -24.54 -8.83
C LYS A 204 -14.02 -25.55 -9.87
N ASN A 205 -13.52 -25.06 -11.01
CA ASN A 205 -13.14 -25.93 -12.13
C ASN A 205 -11.65 -25.83 -12.53
N GLY A 206 -10.89 -24.93 -11.92
CA GLY A 206 -9.45 -24.75 -12.11
C GLY A 206 -9.05 -24.17 -13.48
N LYS A 207 -10.01 -23.78 -14.33
CA LYS A 207 -9.71 -23.22 -15.66
C LYS A 207 -9.31 -21.76 -15.55
N ILE A 208 -8.36 -21.34 -16.38
CA ILE A 208 -8.00 -19.93 -16.54
C ILE A 208 -9.21 -19.20 -17.15
N VAL A 209 -9.72 -18.21 -16.44
CA VAL A 209 -10.84 -17.34 -16.85
C VAL A 209 -10.36 -16.00 -17.37
N TYR A 210 -9.24 -15.51 -16.84
CA TYR A 210 -8.54 -14.32 -17.32
C TYR A 210 -7.13 -14.73 -17.71
N PRO A 211 -6.82 -14.90 -19.01
CA PRO A 211 -5.47 -15.24 -19.41
C PRO A 211 -4.60 -13.98 -19.51
N SER A 212 -3.30 -14.15 -19.24
CA SER A 212 -2.23 -13.15 -19.32
C SER A 212 -1.88 -12.79 -20.78
N TYR A 213 -2.87 -12.36 -21.57
CA TYR A 213 -2.71 -12.07 -23.00
C TYR A 213 -1.56 -11.09 -23.29
N THR A 214 -1.29 -10.16 -22.38
CA THR A 214 -0.33 -9.08 -22.52
C THR A 214 1.12 -9.57 -22.37
N LEU A 215 1.41 -10.45 -21.40
CA LEU A 215 2.79 -10.80 -21.04
C LEU A 215 3.21 -12.22 -21.40
N GLY A 216 2.34 -13.21 -21.27
CA GLY A 216 2.60 -14.60 -21.68
C GLY A 216 3.71 -15.32 -20.90
N TRP A 217 3.98 -14.96 -19.64
CA TRP A 217 5.03 -15.55 -18.81
C TRP A 217 4.77 -17.03 -18.50
N GLU A 218 3.51 -17.40 -18.31
CA GLU A 218 3.01 -18.74 -18.01
C GLU A 218 3.43 -19.79 -19.05
N LYS A 219 3.70 -19.38 -20.29
CA LYS A 219 4.15 -20.27 -21.38
C LYS A 219 5.55 -20.81 -21.18
N HIS A 220 6.39 -20.07 -20.45
CA HIS A 220 7.79 -20.44 -20.17
C HIS A 220 8.00 -20.77 -18.69
N PHE A 221 7.24 -20.14 -17.81
CA PHE A 221 7.25 -20.35 -16.36
C PHE A 221 5.81 -20.58 -15.88
N PRO A 222 5.28 -21.81 -15.91
CA PRO A 222 3.87 -22.08 -15.62
C PRO A 222 3.57 -22.07 -14.10
N PHE A 223 3.94 -21.00 -13.40
CA PHE A 223 3.58 -20.81 -12.00
C PHE A 223 2.08 -20.56 -11.87
N PRO A 224 1.43 -21.10 -10.84
CA PRO A 224 -0.01 -20.93 -10.64
C PRO A 224 -0.35 -19.49 -10.21
N PRO A 225 -1.46 -18.90 -10.68
CA PRO A 225 -1.91 -17.56 -10.26
C PRO A 225 -2.02 -17.37 -8.76
N GLU A 226 -2.37 -18.42 -8.01
CA GLU A 226 -2.53 -18.42 -6.56
C GLU A 226 -1.21 -18.16 -5.82
N HIS A 227 -0.07 -18.21 -6.52
CA HIS A 227 1.22 -17.78 -5.98
C HIS A 227 1.37 -16.26 -5.89
N TYR A 228 0.48 -15.47 -6.49
CA TYR A 228 0.57 -14.01 -6.59
C TYR A 228 -0.72 -13.32 -6.10
N GLY A 229 -0.68 -12.00 -5.89
CA GLY A 229 -1.79 -11.23 -5.33
C GLY A 229 -1.76 -11.15 -3.82
N TRP A 230 -0.56 -11.18 -3.23
CA TRP A 230 -0.35 -11.13 -1.79
C TRP A 230 0.43 -9.87 -1.43
N VAL A 231 0.22 -9.36 -0.22
CA VAL A 231 1.18 -8.42 0.39
C VAL A 231 2.48 -9.17 0.70
N VAL A 232 3.61 -8.61 0.28
CA VAL A 232 4.95 -9.19 0.48
C VAL A 232 5.74 -8.35 1.46
N GLU A 233 6.18 -8.96 2.56
CA GLU A 233 7.11 -8.32 3.49
C GLU A 233 8.56 -8.62 3.08
N ILE A 234 9.37 -7.56 2.96
CA ILE A 234 10.78 -7.62 2.58
C ILE A 234 11.60 -6.89 3.62
N ASP A 235 12.59 -7.58 4.20
CA ASP A 235 13.67 -6.93 4.93
C ASP A 235 14.79 -6.59 3.94
N PRO A 236 14.93 -5.31 3.55
CA PRO A 236 15.93 -4.93 2.57
C PRO A 236 17.36 -5.03 3.12
N PHE A 237 17.57 -5.09 4.44
CA PHE A 237 18.90 -5.20 5.03
C PHE A 237 19.35 -6.66 5.17
N THR A 238 18.44 -7.58 5.51
CA THR A 238 18.78 -9.01 5.67
C THR A 238 18.41 -9.89 4.48
N ASN A 239 17.67 -9.34 3.50
CA ASN A 239 17.12 -10.05 2.35
C ASN A 239 16.07 -11.13 2.69
N LYS A 240 15.55 -11.14 3.92
CA LYS A 240 14.41 -11.98 4.29
C LYS A 240 13.16 -11.48 3.57
N LYS A 241 12.35 -12.41 3.07
CA LYS A 241 11.14 -12.13 2.30
C LYS A 241 10.07 -13.14 2.69
N ARG A 242 8.82 -12.73 2.69
CA ARG A 242 7.67 -13.62 2.83
C ARG A 242 6.43 -13.01 2.20
N LYS A 243 5.58 -13.85 1.61
CA LYS A 243 4.20 -13.46 1.27
C LYS A 243 3.32 -13.66 2.51
N LEU A 244 2.56 -12.64 2.88
CA LEU A 244 1.77 -12.61 4.12
C LEU A 244 0.36 -13.14 3.86
N ILE A 245 0.13 -14.43 4.10
CA ILE A 245 -1.15 -15.08 3.75
C ILE A 245 -2.31 -14.56 4.60
N SER A 246 -2.04 -14.15 5.84
CA SER A 246 -3.03 -13.65 6.79
C SER A 246 -3.75 -12.37 6.34
N LEU A 247 -3.18 -11.61 5.40
CA LEU A 247 -3.77 -10.41 4.81
C LEU A 247 -4.74 -10.72 3.66
N GLY A 248 -4.84 -12.00 3.26
CA GLY A 248 -5.67 -12.46 2.15
C GLY A 248 -5.05 -12.18 0.78
N ARG A 249 -5.70 -12.68 -0.28
CA ARG A 249 -5.26 -12.55 -1.67
C ARG A 249 -6.25 -11.75 -2.51
N CYS A 250 -5.80 -10.64 -3.07
CA CYS A 250 -6.55 -9.81 -4.01
C CYS A 250 -5.60 -8.92 -4.84
N ALA A 251 -6.14 -7.97 -5.63
CA ALA A 251 -5.30 -6.95 -6.26
C ALA A 251 -5.01 -5.87 -5.22
N HIS A 252 -4.01 -6.12 -4.37
CA HIS A 252 -3.70 -5.19 -3.30
C HIS A 252 -3.12 -3.90 -3.87
N GLU A 253 -3.79 -2.78 -3.69
CA GLU A 253 -3.19 -1.49 -4.03
C GLU A 253 -2.05 -1.17 -3.04
N CYS A 254 -2.43 -0.94 -1.79
CA CYS A 254 -1.54 -0.53 -0.72
C CYS A 254 -1.66 -1.46 0.49
N ALA A 255 -0.81 -1.28 1.50
CA ALA A 255 -0.88 -1.98 2.78
C ALA A 255 -0.54 -1.03 3.93
N HIS A 256 -1.39 -0.03 4.14
CA HIS A 256 -1.14 1.03 5.10
C HIS A 256 -1.15 0.49 6.54
N LEU A 257 -0.01 0.55 7.22
CA LEU A 257 0.16 -0.02 8.56
C LEU A 257 0.06 1.05 9.65
N LYS A 258 -0.67 0.72 10.72
CA LYS A 258 -0.72 1.45 11.99
C LYS A 258 -0.30 0.52 13.14
N GLU A 259 0.69 0.93 13.93
CA GLU A 259 0.99 0.30 15.23
C GLU A 259 0.06 0.88 16.30
N LEU A 260 -0.58 0.00 17.08
CA LEU A 260 -1.42 0.35 18.23
C LEU A 260 -0.57 0.58 19.49
N ASP A 261 -1.16 1.17 20.52
CA ASP A 261 -0.48 1.45 21.80
C ASP A 261 0.04 0.19 22.51
N ASP A 262 -0.60 -0.96 22.28
CA ASP A 262 -0.20 -2.26 22.82
C ASP A 262 0.80 -3.02 21.90
N GLY A 263 1.22 -2.39 20.80
CA GLY A 263 2.17 -2.93 19.83
C GLY A 263 1.56 -3.84 18.76
N ARG A 264 0.27 -4.21 18.86
CA ARG A 264 -0.43 -4.88 17.75
C ARG A 264 -0.46 -3.98 16.52
N LEU A 265 -0.64 -4.60 15.37
CA LEU A 265 -0.58 -3.96 14.07
C LEU A 265 -1.97 -3.97 13.45
N VAL A 266 -2.35 -2.87 12.83
CA VAL A 266 -3.51 -2.79 11.95
C VAL A 266 -3.01 -2.50 10.55
N VAL A 267 -3.48 -3.24 9.55
CA VAL A 267 -3.17 -2.98 8.13
C VAL A 267 -4.47 -2.75 7.38
N TYR A 268 -4.59 -1.63 6.69
CA TYR A 268 -5.67 -1.35 5.76
C TYR A 268 -5.18 -1.57 4.33
N THR A 269 -6.01 -2.20 3.51
CA THR A 269 -5.69 -2.47 2.10
C THR A 269 -6.96 -2.49 1.25
N GLY A 270 -6.86 -1.97 0.03
CA GLY A 270 -7.90 -1.99 -0.99
C GLY A 270 -7.65 -3.11 -2.00
N ASP A 271 -8.74 -3.62 -2.58
CA ASP A 271 -8.70 -4.50 -3.76
C ASP A 271 -9.05 -3.69 -5.00
N ASP A 272 -8.04 -3.26 -5.75
CA ASP A 272 -8.24 -2.41 -6.92
C ASP A 272 -8.79 -3.21 -8.10
N ILE A 273 -10.12 -3.29 -8.13
CA ILE A 273 -10.89 -3.80 -9.24
C ILE A 273 -12.29 -3.18 -9.18
N ASP A 274 -12.97 -3.13 -10.32
CA ASP A 274 -14.40 -2.80 -10.34
C ASP A 274 -15.14 -3.72 -9.35
N ASN A 275 -15.83 -3.13 -8.38
CA ASN A 275 -16.56 -3.85 -7.31
C ASN A 275 -15.65 -4.56 -6.30
N GLY A 276 -14.39 -4.16 -6.18
CA GLY A 276 -13.48 -4.58 -5.12
C GLY A 276 -13.94 -4.14 -3.73
N CYS A 277 -13.29 -4.66 -2.69
CA CYS A 277 -13.62 -4.38 -1.29
C CYS A 277 -12.44 -3.70 -0.56
N ILE A 278 -12.72 -3.08 0.59
CA ILE A 278 -11.70 -2.63 1.53
C ILE A 278 -11.55 -3.66 2.65
N TYR A 279 -10.32 -3.93 3.02
CA TYR A 279 -9.97 -4.87 4.08
C TYR A 279 -9.21 -4.20 5.23
N LYS A 280 -9.36 -4.80 6.40
CA LYS A 280 -8.58 -4.49 7.59
C LYS A 280 -8.04 -5.76 8.21
N PHE A 281 -6.74 -5.82 8.45
CA PHE A 281 -6.11 -6.86 9.25
C PHE A 281 -5.73 -6.31 10.62
N VAL A 282 -5.96 -7.08 11.68
CA VAL A 282 -5.51 -6.79 13.05
C VAL A 282 -4.64 -7.94 13.55
N SER A 283 -3.38 -7.68 13.85
CA SER A 283 -2.47 -8.72 14.30
C SER A 283 -2.83 -9.27 15.68
N LYS A 284 -2.51 -10.54 15.90
CA LYS A 284 -2.66 -11.20 17.20
C LYS A 284 -1.55 -10.77 18.17
N ASN A 285 -0.33 -10.66 17.67
CA ASN A 285 0.86 -10.35 18.46
C ASN A 285 1.54 -9.05 17.94
N PRO A 286 2.28 -8.34 18.80
CA PRO A 286 3.11 -7.22 18.36
C PRO A 286 4.16 -7.62 17.33
N LYS A 287 4.39 -6.76 16.32
CA LYS A 287 5.41 -6.96 15.27
C LYS A 287 5.30 -8.28 14.50
N ASP A 288 4.09 -8.82 14.42
CA ASP A 288 3.79 -10.07 13.73
C ASP A 288 2.63 -9.84 12.76
N LEU A 289 2.91 -10.00 11.47
CA LEU A 289 1.89 -9.93 10.42
C LEU A 289 1.44 -11.31 9.96
N THR A 290 2.00 -12.42 10.48
CA THR A 290 1.63 -13.77 10.00
C THR A 290 0.40 -14.33 10.72
N THR A 291 0.06 -13.77 11.89
CA THR A 291 -1.11 -14.20 12.66
C THR A 291 -1.99 -13.03 13.10
N GLY A 292 -3.30 -13.15 12.91
CA GLY A 292 -4.26 -12.10 13.25
C GLY A 292 -5.67 -12.40 12.74
N LYS A 293 -6.48 -11.36 12.62
CA LYS A 293 -7.83 -11.41 12.08
C LYS A 293 -7.93 -10.49 10.88
N LEU A 294 -8.37 -11.02 9.75
CA LEU A 294 -8.74 -10.25 8.57
C LEU A 294 -10.23 -9.92 8.61
N TYR A 295 -10.58 -8.73 8.16
CA TYR A 295 -11.93 -8.21 8.09
C TYR A 295 -12.19 -7.59 6.72
N VAL A 296 -13.44 -7.65 6.26
CA VAL A 296 -13.94 -6.87 5.11
C VAL A 296 -14.89 -5.78 5.59
N ALA A 297 -14.85 -4.60 4.97
CA ALA A 297 -15.76 -3.51 5.28
C ALA A 297 -17.19 -3.82 4.79
N SER A 298 -18.18 -3.59 5.65
CA SER A 298 -19.60 -3.47 5.27
C SER A 298 -20.07 -2.06 5.62
N LEU A 299 -20.24 -1.21 4.61
CA LEU A 299 -20.70 0.16 4.79
C LEU A 299 -22.17 0.20 5.25
N GLU A 300 -23.02 -0.71 4.74
CA GLU A 300 -24.42 -0.81 5.15
C GLU A 300 -24.54 -1.09 6.65
N LEU A 301 -23.76 -2.07 7.15
CA LEU A 301 -23.77 -2.45 8.56
C LEU A 301 -22.89 -1.57 9.44
N LYS A 302 -22.05 -0.71 8.82
CA LYS A 302 -21.05 0.13 9.50
C LYS A 302 -20.07 -0.69 10.35
N LYS A 303 -19.65 -1.83 9.79
CA LYS A 303 -18.88 -2.85 10.49
C LYS A 303 -17.80 -3.48 9.65
N TRP A 304 -16.74 -3.88 10.33
CA TRP A 304 -15.73 -4.81 9.85
C TRP A 304 -16.21 -6.23 10.11
N ILE A 305 -16.55 -6.97 9.05
CA ILE A 305 -17.01 -8.35 9.14
C ILE A 305 -15.79 -9.27 9.12
N PRO A 306 -15.60 -10.16 10.11
CA PRO A 306 -14.44 -11.05 10.13
C PRO A 306 -14.48 -12.02 8.95
N VAL A 307 -13.38 -12.12 8.22
CA VAL A 307 -13.17 -13.10 7.15
C VAL A 307 -12.64 -14.40 7.79
N ASP A 308 -13.54 -15.10 8.46
CA ASP A 308 -13.23 -16.27 9.30
C ASP A 308 -14.15 -17.45 8.95
N TYR A 309 -13.55 -18.53 8.44
CA TYR A 309 -14.21 -19.76 8.04
C TYR A 309 -15.10 -20.35 9.15
N ASP A 310 -14.65 -20.30 10.41
CA ASP A 310 -15.36 -20.93 11.52
C ASP A 310 -16.57 -20.10 11.99
N GLN A 311 -16.61 -18.80 11.66
CA GLN A 311 -17.68 -17.90 12.10
C GLN A 311 -18.87 -17.84 11.14
N HIS A 312 -18.73 -18.32 9.90
CA HIS A 312 -19.74 -18.16 8.86
C HIS A 312 -20.13 -19.50 8.22
N LYS A 313 -21.36 -19.95 8.47
CA LYS A 313 -21.89 -21.17 7.85
C LYS A 313 -21.83 -21.13 6.32
N ILE A 314 -22.07 -19.96 5.72
CA ILE A 314 -22.01 -19.81 4.25
C ILE A 314 -20.58 -20.02 3.72
N LEU A 315 -19.53 -19.70 4.49
CA LEU A 315 -18.17 -20.01 4.10
C LEU A 315 -17.91 -21.52 4.19
N GLN A 316 -18.39 -22.18 5.26
CA GLN A 316 -18.28 -23.64 5.42
C GLN A 316 -19.02 -24.43 4.33
N GLU A 317 -20.08 -23.84 3.75
CA GLU A 317 -20.82 -24.44 2.63
C GLU A 317 -20.12 -24.25 1.28
N ASN A 318 -19.18 -23.30 1.16
CA ASN A 318 -18.57 -22.91 -0.12
C ASN A 318 -17.05 -23.14 -0.20
N PHE A 319 -16.36 -23.26 0.93
CA PHE A 319 -14.91 -23.42 1.05
C PHE A 319 -14.58 -24.60 1.97
N GLU A 320 -13.37 -25.10 1.90
CA GLU A 320 -12.87 -26.25 2.66
C GLU A 320 -12.05 -25.83 3.89
N SER A 321 -11.49 -24.63 3.90
CA SER A 321 -10.61 -24.15 4.98
C SER A 321 -10.44 -22.62 4.99
N GLN A 322 -9.88 -22.10 6.09
CA GLN A 322 -9.44 -20.70 6.18
C GLN A 322 -8.42 -20.33 5.10
N LEU A 323 -7.52 -21.25 4.72
CA LEU A 323 -6.54 -20.99 3.68
C LEU A 323 -7.22 -20.76 2.32
N GLU A 324 -8.25 -21.57 2.01
CA GLU A 324 -9.02 -21.38 0.77
C GLU A 324 -9.81 -20.07 0.80
N VAL A 325 -10.43 -19.73 1.94
CA VAL A 325 -11.11 -18.45 2.15
C VAL A 325 -10.17 -17.26 1.87
N LEU A 326 -8.93 -17.30 2.38
CA LEU A 326 -7.95 -16.23 2.16
C LEU A 326 -7.40 -16.21 0.73
N THR A 327 -7.28 -17.37 0.08
CA THR A 327 -6.82 -17.48 -1.32
C THR A 327 -7.87 -16.97 -2.31
N TYR A 328 -9.15 -17.13 -2.00
CA TYR A 328 -10.29 -16.69 -2.81
C TYR A 328 -11.11 -15.62 -2.08
N LEU A 329 -10.38 -14.64 -1.54
CA LEU A 329 -10.88 -13.59 -0.65
C LEU A 329 -12.09 -12.85 -1.22
N ARG A 330 -12.06 -12.53 -2.52
CA ARG A 330 -13.14 -11.80 -3.21
C ARG A 330 -14.49 -12.54 -3.12
N GLU A 331 -14.49 -13.84 -3.43
CA GLU A 331 -15.70 -14.67 -3.38
C GLU A 331 -16.20 -14.81 -1.93
N ALA A 332 -15.29 -15.06 -0.98
CA ALA A 332 -15.63 -15.19 0.43
C ALA A 332 -16.23 -13.89 0.99
N SER A 333 -15.63 -12.75 0.67
CA SER A 333 -16.02 -11.42 1.15
C SER A 333 -17.42 -11.04 0.66
N LYS A 334 -17.72 -11.32 -0.60
CA LYS A 334 -19.05 -11.12 -1.17
C LYS A 334 -20.11 -11.97 -0.45
N LEU A 335 -19.80 -13.23 -0.16
CA LEU A 335 -20.72 -14.15 0.52
C LEU A 335 -21.08 -13.70 1.94
N ILE A 336 -20.15 -13.05 2.65
CA ILE A 336 -20.36 -12.58 4.03
C ILE A 336 -20.83 -11.11 4.12
N GLY A 337 -21.09 -10.45 2.99
CA GLY A 337 -21.66 -9.09 2.96
C GLY A 337 -20.66 -7.94 2.95
N GLY A 338 -19.45 -8.18 2.42
CA GLY A 338 -18.51 -7.10 2.09
C GLY A 338 -19.10 -6.14 1.06
N THR A 339 -18.85 -4.84 1.24
CA THR A 339 -19.35 -3.81 0.32
C THR A 339 -18.47 -3.71 -0.92
N GLU A 340 -19.08 -3.95 -2.08
CA GLU A 340 -18.48 -3.73 -3.39
C GLU A 340 -18.36 -2.21 -3.66
N LEU A 341 -17.14 -1.75 -3.94
CA LEU A 341 -16.79 -0.34 -4.10
C LEU A 341 -16.19 -0.05 -5.48
N ASP A 342 -16.01 1.23 -5.77
CA ASP A 342 -15.52 1.71 -7.06
C ASP A 342 -13.99 1.82 -7.00
N ARG A 343 -13.30 0.70 -7.32
CA ARG A 343 -11.83 0.59 -7.37
C ARG A 343 -11.11 1.19 -6.16
N PRO A 344 -11.17 0.53 -4.98
CA PRO A 344 -10.41 0.95 -3.81
C PRO A 344 -8.91 0.87 -4.04
N GLU A 345 -8.28 2.03 -4.16
CA GLU A 345 -6.85 2.19 -4.34
C GLU A 345 -6.20 2.69 -3.03
N ASP A 346 -5.43 3.79 -3.11
CA ASP A 346 -4.51 4.19 -2.07
C ASP A 346 -5.23 4.54 -0.75
N ILE A 347 -4.62 4.12 0.37
CA ILE A 347 -5.15 4.32 1.71
C ILE A 347 -4.13 5.06 2.59
N ASP A 348 -4.58 6.11 3.26
CA ASP A 348 -3.79 6.85 4.24
C ASP A 348 -4.57 7.13 5.52
N ILE A 349 -3.86 7.36 6.63
CA ILE A 349 -4.43 7.66 7.93
C ILE A 349 -4.02 9.07 8.34
N ASP A 350 -5.01 9.92 8.62
CA ASP A 350 -4.73 11.25 9.15
C ASP A 350 -3.99 11.14 10.51
N PRO A 351 -2.75 11.64 10.62
CA PRO A 351 -1.97 11.52 11.84
C PRO A 351 -2.53 12.34 13.02
N LEU A 352 -3.50 13.22 12.78
CA LEU A 352 -4.14 14.07 13.79
C LEU A 352 -5.54 13.56 14.15
N GLU A 353 -6.41 13.38 13.16
CA GLU A 353 -7.81 12.97 13.40
C GLU A 353 -8.00 11.44 13.44
N GLN A 354 -7.01 10.67 12.97
CA GLN A 354 -7.03 9.20 12.87
C GLN A 354 -8.11 8.64 11.92
N GLY A 355 -8.69 9.48 11.06
CA GLY A 355 -9.54 9.01 9.97
C GLY A 355 -8.74 8.25 8.93
N VAL A 356 -9.33 7.19 8.37
CA VAL A 356 -8.77 6.40 7.26
C VAL A 356 -9.37 6.93 5.96
N TYR A 357 -8.54 7.35 5.02
CA TYR A 357 -8.90 7.95 3.75
C TYR A 357 -8.60 6.95 2.65
N ILE A 358 -9.54 6.72 1.74
CA ILE A 358 -9.44 5.74 0.67
C ILE A 358 -9.81 6.41 -0.64
N ALA A 359 -8.93 6.29 -1.63
CA ALA A 359 -9.24 6.62 -3.02
C ALA A 359 -10.17 5.57 -3.62
N LEU A 360 -11.28 6.02 -4.21
CA LEU A 360 -12.19 5.18 -4.99
C LEU A 360 -12.17 5.74 -6.42
N THR A 361 -11.21 5.32 -7.25
CA THR A 361 -10.82 6.11 -8.45
C THR A 361 -11.93 6.26 -9.48
N ASN A 362 -12.63 5.19 -9.80
CA ASN A 362 -13.68 5.17 -10.81
C ASN A 362 -14.37 3.80 -10.86
N ASN A 363 -15.48 3.76 -11.61
CA ASN A 363 -16.13 2.54 -12.05
C ASN A 363 -16.90 2.82 -13.34
N TYR A 364 -16.26 2.55 -14.47
CA TYR A 364 -16.83 2.82 -15.79
C TYR A 364 -18.12 2.02 -16.04
N LEU A 365 -18.24 0.82 -15.47
CA LEU A 365 -19.44 -0.02 -15.58
C LEU A 365 -20.66 0.62 -14.90
N LYS A 366 -20.45 1.49 -13.92
CA LYS A 366 -21.49 2.26 -13.21
C LYS A 366 -21.61 3.71 -13.71
N ASN A 367 -20.91 4.09 -14.78
CA ASN A 367 -20.77 5.48 -15.25
C ASN A 367 -20.19 6.44 -14.19
N ASN A 368 -19.36 5.93 -13.27
CA ASN A 368 -18.59 6.76 -12.36
C ASN A 368 -17.20 6.98 -12.98
N PHE A 369 -16.99 8.10 -13.66
CA PHE A 369 -15.74 8.39 -14.38
C PHE A 369 -14.71 9.15 -13.55
N HIS A 370 -15.10 9.67 -12.39
CA HIS A 370 -14.30 10.63 -11.63
C HIS A 370 -14.05 10.19 -10.18
N GLY A 371 -14.68 9.12 -9.71
CA GLY A 371 -14.39 8.54 -8.41
C GLY A 371 -14.83 9.39 -7.21
N SER A 372 -14.28 9.07 -6.05
CA SER A 372 -14.53 9.78 -4.79
C SER A 372 -13.46 9.48 -3.74
N ILE A 373 -13.39 10.29 -2.69
CA ILE A 373 -12.61 9.97 -1.49
C ILE A 373 -13.56 9.53 -0.39
N LEU A 374 -13.40 8.29 0.07
CA LEU A 374 -14.10 7.74 1.23
C LEU A 374 -13.28 8.00 2.50
N LYS A 375 -13.93 8.48 3.56
CA LYS A 375 -13.35 8.55 4.91
C LYS A 375 -14.06 7.55 5.81
N ILE A 376 -13.31 6.68 6.45
CA ILE A 376 -13.75 5.80 7.54
C ILE A 376 -13.21 6.35 8.86
N VAL A 377 -14.09 6.46 9.86
CA VAL A 377 -13.73 6.85 11.22
C VAL A 377 -14.05 5.68 12.15
N GLU A 378 -12.99 5.03 12.63
CA GLU A 378 -13.11 3.90 13.54
C GLU A 378 -13.75 4.34 14.86
N ASN A 379 -14.65 3.54 15.42
CA ASN A 379 -15.37 3.92 16.63
C ASN A 379 -14.41 4.22 17.80
N GLY A 380 -14.52 5.43 18.36
CA GLY A 380 -13.63 5.92 19.41
C GLY A 380 -12.19 6.16 18.96
N ASN A 381 -11.94 6.29 17.65
CA ASN A 381 -10.61 6.39 17.03
C ASN A 381 -9.69 5.21 17.39
N LYS A 382 -10.29 4.03 17.58
CA LYS A 382 -9.58 2.78 17.88
C LYS A 382 -9.53 1.92 16.64
N HIS A 383 -8.37 1.84 16.00
CA HIS A 383 -8.22 1.10 14.73
C HIS A 383 -8.48 -0.42 14.85
N ASP A 384 -8.51 -0.98 16.05
CA ASP A 384 -8.95 -2.36 16.31
C ASP A 384 -10.46 -2.51 16.58
N SER A 385 -11.25 -1.44 16.46
CA SER A 385 -12.71 -1.48 16.54
C SER A 385 -13.31 -2.28 15.38
N GLU A 386 -14.35 -3.06 15.63
CA GLU A 386 -15.11 -3.72 14.56
C GLU A 386 -16.26 -2.86 14.00
N ASN A 387 -16.45 -1.65 14.53
CA ASN A 387 -17.48 -0.70 14.09
C ASN A 387 -16.84 0.62 13.69
N PHE A 388 -17.43 1.30 12.71
CA PHE A 388 -16.95 2.58 12.21
C PHE A 388 -18.12 3.47 11.75
N GLU A 389 -17.85 4.75 11.57
CA GLU A 389 -18.67 5.64 10.76
C GLU A 389 -17.95 5.93 9.44
N PHE A 390 -18.68 6.37 8.42
CA PHE A 390 -18.06 6.72 7.14
C PHE A 390 -18.77 7.89 6.47
N GLU A 391 -18.05 8.60 5.61
CA GLU A 391 -18.57 9.63 4.73
C GLU A 391 -17.78 9.68 3.41
N TYR A 392 -18.46 10.06 2.32
CA TYR A 392 -17.77 10.43 1.08
C TYR A 392 -17.40 11.91 1.18
N LEU A 393 -16.11 12.21 1.38
CA LEU A 393 -15.64 13.57 1.61
C LEU A 393 -15.77 14.45 0.38
N VAL A 394 -15.44 13.88 -0.77
CA VAL A 394 -15.57 14.55 -2.07
C VAL A 394 -15.95 13.51 -3.11
N SER A 395 -16.93 13.85 -3.93
CA SER A 395 -17.30 13.10 -5.12
C SER A 395 -16.72 13.78 -6.35
N GLY A 396 -16.15 13.00 -7.25
CA GLY A 396 -15.65 13.47 -8.52
C GLY A 396 -16.76 13.85 -9.48
N GLY A 397 -16.46 14.77 -10.38
CA GLY A 397 -17.38 15.29 -11.37
C GLY A 397 -16.90 16.59 -11.99
N GLU A 398 -17.36 16.85 -13.21
CA GLU A 398 -17.09 18.13 -13.89
C GLU A 398 -17.54 19.33 -13.04
N ASP A 399 -18.69 19.22 -12.38
CA ASP A 399 -19.25 20.27 -11.50
C ASP A 399 -18.43 20.51 -10.23
N THR A 400 -17.78 19.46 -9.69
CA THR A 400 -16.92 19.60 -8.51
C THR A 400 -15.50 20.01 -8.87
N GLY A 401 -15.12 19.92 -10.15
CA GLY A 401 -13.76 20.16 -10.64
C GLY A 401 -12.75 19.17 -10.07
N PHE A 402 -13.23 18.02 -9.58
CA PHE A 402 -12.43 16.98 -8.93
C PHE A 402 -12.54 15.67 -9.71
N SER A 403 -11.42 14.99 -9.83
CA SER A 403 -11.37 13.56 -10.11
C SER A 403 -10.48 12.96 -9.04
N CYS A 404 -10.90 11.81 -8.52
CA CYS A 404 -10.13 11.05 -7.56
C CYS A 404 -8.71 10.87 -8.09
N PRO A 405 -7.68 11.05 -7.23
CA PRO A 405 -6.33 10.65 -7.59
C PRO A 405 -6.27 9.15 -7.89
N ASP A 406 -5.24 8.79 -8.67
CA ASP A 406 -5.05 7.57 -9.48
C ASP A 406 -5.86 7.46 -10.76
#